data_AF-A0A535GKB7-F1
#
_entry.id   AF-A0A535GKB7-F1
#
_cell.length_a   1.000
_cell.length_b   1.000
_cell.length_c   1.000
_cell.angle_alpha   90.00
_cell.angle_beta   90.00
_cell.angle_gamma   90.00
#
_symmetry.space_group_name_H-M   'P 1'
#
loop_
_entity.id
_entity.type
_entity.pdbx_description
1 polymer ?
#
loop_
_entity_poly.entity_id
_entity_poly.type
_entity_poly.pdbx_seq_one_letter_code
_entity_poly.pdbx_strand_id
1 'polypeptide(L)'
;MQDTPTQSDMERDYHAGYARIMWFAEQARRRGWRMSDRQLVHEIRHRERAAQIREKSSLPVIGPEVRSAAWNRGQADALRELLRLQREQDR
;
A
#
# COMPACT_ATOMS: atom_id res chain seq x y z
N MET A 1 6.43 14.16 -25.29
CA MET A 1 5.10 13.96 -24.70
C MET A 1 5.32 13.55 -23.26
N GLN A 2 4.74 14.26 -22.30
CA GLN A 2 4.66 13.76 -20.92
C GLN A 2 3.48 12.80 -20.90
N ASP A 3 3.72 11.51 -20.67
CA ASP A 3 2.65 10.52 -20.52
C ASP A 3 2.01 10.72 -19.16
N THR A 4 0.91 11.47 -19.13
CA THR A 4 0.06 11.55 -17.94
C THR A 4 -0.52 10.15 -17.69
N PRO A 5 -0.34 9.57 -16.48
CA PRO A 5 -0.86 8.25 -16.17
C PRO A 5 -2.37 8.20 -16.43
N THR A 6 -2.83 7.18 -17.15
CA THR A 6 -4.26 7.00 -17.37
C THR A 6 -4.94 6.50 -16.10
N GLN A 7 -6.27 6.60 -16.04
CA GLN A 7 -7.04 6.02 -14.95
C GLN A 7 -6.80 4.50 -14.81
N SER A 8 -6.67 3.80 -15.94
CA SER A 8 -6.33 2.38 -15.97
C SER A 8 -4.94 2.10 -15.37
N ASP A 9 -3.96 2.98 -15.58
CA ASP A 9 -2.63 2.81 -15.00
C ASP A 9 -2.66 2.99 -13.48
N MET A 10 -3.43 3.97 -13.00
CA MET A 10 -3.61 4.20 -11.57
C MET A 10 -4.31 3.03 -10.88
N GLU A 11 -5.36 2.47 -11.49
CA GLU A 11 -6.08 1.30 -10.97
C GLU A 11 -5.17 0.06 -10.91
N ARG A 12 -4.38 -0.17 -11.96
CA ARG A 12 -3.39 -1.26 -11.99
C ARG A 12 -2.36 -1.10 -10.88
N ASP A 13 -1.83 0.10 -10.69
CA ASP A 13 -0.79 0.37 -9.69
C ASP A 13 -1.36 0.26 -8.27
N TYR A 14 -2.62 0.67 -8.06
CA TYR A 14 -3.37 0.42 -6.82
C TYR A 14 -3.44 -1.07 -6.49
N HIS A 15 -3.94 -1.89 -7.42
CA HIS A 15 -4.07 -3.33 -7.21
C HIS A 15 -2.72 -4.01 -6.98
N ALA A 16 -1.68 -3.57 -7.69
CA ALA A 16 -0.34 -4.10 -7.52
C ALA A 16 0.22 -3.77 -6.11
N GLY A 17 -0.03 -2.55 -5.61
CA GLY A 17 0.34 -2.15 -4.25
C GLY A 17 -0.39 -2.96 -3.18
N TYR A 18 -1.71 -3.12 -3.34
CA TYR A 18 -2.54 -3.93 -2.44
C TYR A 18 -2.06 -5.40 -2.40
N ALA A 19 -1.93 -6.03 -3.57
CA ALA A 19 -1.52 -7.43 -3.70
C ALA A 19 -0.13 -7.68 -3.09
N ARG A 20 0.78 -6.71 -3.20
CA ARG A 20 2.13 -6.79 -2.61
C ARG A 20 2.08 -6.99 -1.10
N ILE A 21 1.25 -6.22 -0.39
CA ILE A 21 1.10 -6.33 1.08
C ILE A 21 0.47 -7.66 1.46
N MET A 22 -0.61 -8.05 0.77
CA MET A 22 -1.30 -9.31 1.06
C MET A 22 -0.38 -10.51 0.87
N TRP A 23 0.45 -10.50 -0.19
CA TRP A 23 1.45 -11.53 -0.42
C TRP A 23 2.48 -11.59 0.72
N PHE A 24 3.05 -10.46 1.14
CA PHE A 24 3.98 -10.44 2.28
C PHE A 24 3.33 -10.93 3.57
N ALA A 25 2.09 -10.53 3.83
CA ALA A 25 1.34 -10.97 5.01
C ALA A 25 1.08 -12.48 4.99
N GLU A 26 0.79 -13.06 3.82
CA GLU A 26 0.72 -14.52 3.67
C GLU A 26 2.06 -15.20 3.96
N GLN A 27 3.17 -14.68 3.39
CA GLN A 27 4.50 -15.24 3.64
C GLN A 27 4.93 -15.14 5.11
N ALA A 28 4.55 -14.07 5.80
CA ALA A 28 4.77 -13.89 7.23
C ALA A 28 3.95 -14.89 8.05
N ARG A 29 2.66 -15.05 7.73
CA ARG A 29 1.77 -16.03 8.38
C ARG A 29 2.30 -17.46 8.29
N ARG A 30 2.81 -17.88 7.12
CA ARG A 30 3.44 -19.20 6.93
C ARG A 30 4.64 -19.44 7.84
N ARG A 31 5.28 -18.38 8.35
CA ARG A 31 6.43 -18.42 9.28
C ARG A 31 6.03 -18.16 10.74
N GLY A 32 4.73 -18.03 11.03
CA GLY A 32 4.24 -17.64 12.36
C GLY A 32 4.56 -16.17 12.72
N TRP A 33 4.96 -15.35 11.75
CA TRP A 33 5.24 -13.93 11.98
C TRP A 33 3.96 -13.10 11.86
N ARG A 34 3.80 -12.16 12.78
CA ARG A 34 2.67 -11.23 12.82
C ARG A 34 3.16 -9.85 13.23
N MET A 35 2.74 -8.83 12.48
CA MET A 35 2.88 -7.44 12.93
C MET A 35 1.85 -7.16 14.02
N SER A 36 2.26 -6.43 15.06
CA SER A 36 1.33 -5.89 16.07
C SER A 36 0.41 -4.81 15.48
N ASP A 37 -0.75 -4.59 16.10
CA ASP A 37 -1.67 -3.49 15.78
C ASP A 37 -0.94 -2.15 15.66
N ARG A 38 -0.03 -1.85 16.60
CA ARG A 38 0.74 -0.60 16.61
C ARG A 38 1.65 -0.48 15.38
N GLN A 39 2.30 -1.57 14.98
CA GLN A 39 3.14 -1.59 13.78
C GLN A 39 2.30 -1.43 12.52
N LEU A 40 1.13 -2.08 12.44
CA LEU A 40 0.20 -1.92 11.32
C LEU A 40 -0.29 -0.47 11.20
N VAL A 41 -0.72 0.15 12.30
CA VAL A 41 -1.17 1.55 12.32
C VAL A 41 -0.05 2.51 11.88
N HIS A 42 1.17 2.27 12.34
CA HIS A 42 2.32 3.08 11.92
C HIS A 42 2.54 2.97 10.40
N GLU A 43 2.51 1.76 9.86
CA GLU A 43 2.72 1.51 8.45
C GLU A 43 1.60 2.10 7.58
N ILE A 44 0.33 1.99 8.00
CA ILE A 44 -0.81 2.62 7.32
C ILE A 44 -0.57 4.12 7.17
N ARG A 45 -0.23 4.82 8.28
CA ARG A 45 0.05 6.26 8.26
C ARG A 45 1.21 6.61 7.34
N HIS A 46 2.25 5.76 7.33
CA HIS A 46 3.41 5.97 6.47
C HIS A 46 3.03 5.89 4.99
N ARG A 47 2.20 4.92 4.59
CA ARG A 47 1.72 4.76 3.20
C ARG A 47 0.73 5.86 2.79
N GLU A 48 -0.17 6.25 3.67
CA GLU A 48 -1.06 7.40 3.43
C GLU A 48 -0.26 8.69 3.22
N ARG A 49 0.74 8.95 4.06
CA ARG A 49 1.61 10.12 3.92
C ARG A 49 2.40 10.08 2.61
N ALA A 50 2.92 8.92 2.22
CA ALA A 50 3.60 8.75 0.94
C ALA A 50 2.66 9.04 -0.25
N ALA A 51 1.41 8.59 -0.20
CA ALA A 51 0.40 8.91 -1.20
C ALA A 51 0.12 10.42 -1.27
N GLN A 52 -0.07 11.08 -0.13
CA GLN A 52 -0.30 12.53 -0.06
C GLN A 52 0.89 13.33 -0.61
N ILE A 53 2.12 12.94 -0.28
CA ILE A 53 3.33 13.57 -0.82
C ILE A 53 3.35 13.40 -2.35
N ARG A 54 3.03 12.21 -2.86
CA ARG A 54 2.99 11.95 -4.31
C ARG A 54 1.93 12.78 -5.03
N GLU A 55 0.74 12.93 -4.47
CA GLU A 55 -0.33 13.76 -5.04
C GLU A 55 0.01 15.25 -5.06
N LYS A 56 0.72 15.74 -4.03
CA LYS A 56 1.10 17.14 -3.92
C LYS A 56 2.42 17.48 -4.60
N SER A 57 3.19 16.47 -4.99
CA SER A 57 4.48 16.67 -5.64
C SER A 57 4.29 16.91 -7.13
N SER A 58 4.90 17.98 -7.64
CA SER A 58 5.06 18.22 -9.07
C SER A 58 6.17 17.38 -9.70
N LEU A 59 6.83 16.52 -8.92
CA LEU A 59 7.89 15.66 -9.44
C LEU A 59 7.29 14.62 -10.38
N PRO A 60 7.77 14.55 -11.63
CA PRO A 60 7.27 13.59 -12.59
C PRO A 60 7.55 12.16 -12.10
N VAL A 61 6.61 11.25 -12.33
CA VAL A 61 6.77 9.82 -12.04
C VAL A 61 7.67 9.23 -13.13
N ILE A 62 8.98 9.38 -12.98
CA ILE A 62 9.97 8.92 -13.96
C ILE A 62 10.72 7.71 -13.40
N GLY A 63 10.51 6.55 -14.02
CA GLY A 63 11.31 5.35 -13.82
C GLY A 63 10.51 4.14 -13.32
N PRO A 64 10.96 2.91 -13.65
CA PRO A 64 10.25 1.66 -13.37
C PRO A 64 10.08 1.35 -11.87
N GLU A 65 10.82 2.04 -11.00
CA GLU A 65 10.75 1.87 -9.54
C GLU A 65 9.88 2.92 -8.84
N VAL A 66 9.44 3.95 -9.56
CA VAL A 66 8.67 5.05 -8.97
C VAL A 66 7.20 4.66 -8.86
N ARG A 67 6.75 4.38 -7.64
CA ARG A 67 5.36 4.01 -7.35
C ARG A 67 4.45 5.23 -7.20
N SER A 68 3.25 5.14 -7.78
CA SER A 68 2.27 6.22 -7.78
C SER A 68 1.64 6.44 -6.40
N ALA A 69 0.83 7.50 -6.27
CA ALA A 69 -0.03 7.66 -5.10
C ALA A 69 -1.04 6.51 -4.97
N ALA A 70 -1.57 6.00 -6.09
CA ALA A 70 -2.52 4.89 -6.12
C ALA A 70 -1.91 3.61 -5.55
N TRP A 71 -0.65 3.29 -5.88
CA TRP A 71 0.09 2.18 -5.26
C TRP A 71 0.15 2.30 -3.74
N ASN A 72 0.52 3.49 -3.23
CA ASN A 72 0.62 3.71 -1.79
C ASN A 72 -0.75 3.60 -1.10
N ARG A 73 -1.82 4.06 -1.75
CA ARG A 73 -3.21 3.88 -1.27
C ARG A 73 -3.56 2.39 -1.21
N GLY A 74 -3.26 1.62 -2.24
CA GLY A 74 -3.48 0.16 -2.25
C GLY A 74 -2.75 -0.56 -1.11
N GLN A 75 -1.50 -0.18 -0.84
CA GLN A 75 -0.77 -0.70 0.31
C GLN A 75 -1.44 -0.35 1.65
N ALA A 76 -1.87 0.90 1.83
CA ALA A 76 -2.56 1.34 3.05
C ALA A 76 -3.86 0.57 3.28
N ASP A 77 -4.66 0.36 2.23
CA ASP A 77 -5.93 -0.36 2.30
C ASP A 77 -5.72 -1.83 2.70
N ALA A 78 -4.75 -2.51 2.08
CA ALA A 78 -4.38 -3.88 2.46
C ALA A 78 -3.97 -3.98 3.93
N LEU A 79 -3.19 -3.01 4.43
CA LEU A 79 -2.78 -2.99 5.85
C LEU A 79 -3.98 -2.75 6.79
N ARG A 80 -4.96 -1.91 6.41
CA ARG A 80 -6.19 -1.74 7.19
C ARG A 80 -7.02 -3.01 7.23
N GLU A 81 -7.06 -3.76 6.13
CA GLU A 81 -7.74 -5.06 6.10
C GLU A 81 -7.06 -6.07 7.02
N LEU A 82 -5.71 -6.14 7.00
CA LEU A 82 -4.97 -6.99 7.93
C LEU A 82 -5.25 -6.62 9.39
N LEU A 83 -5.27 -5.32 9.72
CA LEU A 83 -5.61 -4.84 11.06
C LEU A 83 -7.04 -5.24 11.47
N ARG A 84 -8.01 -5.11 10.57
CA ARG A 84 -9.40 -5.54 10.80
C ARG A 84 -9.46 -7.04 11.09
N LEU A 85 -8.87 -7.86 10.22
CA LEU A 85 -8.85 -9.32 10.36
C LEU A 85 -8.18 -9.77 11.67
N GLN A 86 -7.10 -9.10 12.05
CA GLN A 86 -6.40 -9.37 13.31
C GLN A 86 -7.30 -9.13 14.54
N ARG A 87 -8.03 -8.01 14.56
CA ARG A 87 -8.95 -7.69 15.66
C ARG A 87 -10.17 -8.60 15.73
N GLU A 88 -10.60 -9.13 14.59
CA GLU A 88 -11.68 -10.12 14.52
C GLU A 88 -11.24 -11.48 15.05
N GLN A 89 -9.96 -11.84 14.91
CA GLN A 89 -9.41 -13.10 15.43
C GLN A 89 -9.08 -13.04 16.92
N ASP A 90 -8.75 -11.86 17.44
CA ASP A 90 -8.40 -11.66 18.85
C ASP A 90 -9.66 -11.49 19.75
N ARG A 91 -10.87 -11.47 19.17
CA ARG A 91 -12.16 -11.35 19.85
C ARG A 91 -12.84 -12.71 20.01
#